data_AF-A0A962SNP9-F1
#
_entry.id   AF-A0A962SNP9-F1
#
_cell.length_a   1.000
_cell.length_b   1.000
_cell.length_c   1.000
_cell.angle_alpha   90.00
_cell.angle_beta   90.00
_cell.angle_gamma   90.00
#
_symmetry.space_group_name_H-M   'P 1'
#
loop_
_entity.id
_entity.type
_entity.pdbx_description
1 polymer ?
#
loop_
_entity_poly.entity_id
_entity_poly.type
_entity_poly.pdbx_seq_one_letter_code
_entity_poly.pdbx_strand_id
1 'polypeptide(L)' 'MQHSFHEEIKSLAKEEGISINQFISSAVAEKMSALLTEKYLVQKAKRGSRKSFLEAMGKVQDSESADEDKL' A
#
# COMPACT_ATOMS: atom_id res chain seq x y z
N MET A 1 29.91 -7.14 -13.54
CA MET A 1 28.60 -7.22 -12.83
C MET A 1 28.19 -5.87 -12.22
N GLN A 2 29.07 -5.08 -11.61
CA GLN A 2 28.68 -3.81 -10.96
C GLN A 2 28.29 -2.68 -11.94
N HIS A 3 28.87 -2.66 -13.14
CA HIS A 3 28.57 -1.64 -14.16
C HIS A 3 27.11 -1.67 -14.66
N SER A 4 26.44 -2.82 -14.71
CA SER A 4 25.09 -2.88 -15.28
C SER A 4 24.04 -2.30 -14.34
N PHE A 5 24.17 -2.52 -13.02
CA PHE A 5 23.19 -2.05 -12.04
C PHE A 5 23.21 -0.52 -11.88
N HIS A 6 24.40 0.09 -11.90
CA HIS A 6 24.51 1.55 -11.85
C HIS A 6 23.95 2.21 -13.12
N GLU A 7 24.22 1.65 -14.31
CA GLU A 7 23.66 2.16 -15.56
C GLU A 7 22.14 1.98 -15.63
N GLU A 8 21.60 0.90 -15.07
CA GLU A 8 20.15 0.68 -14.96
C GLU A 8 19.49 1.71 -14.05
N ILE A 9 20.05 1.97 -12.85
CA ILE A 9 19.58 3.05 -11.96
C ILE A 9 19.62 4.40 -12.67
N LYS A 10 20.68 4.67 -13.43
CA LYS A 10 20.83 5.92 -14.19
C LYS A 10 19.80 6.03 -15.31
N SER A 11 19.49 4.93 -16.00
CA SER A 11 18.45 4.88 -17.03
C SER A 11 17.08 5.16 -16.43
N LEU A 12 16.74 4.50 -15.32
CA LEU A 12 15.46 4.67 -14.62
C LEU A 12 15.31 6.08 -14.05
N ALA A 13 16.35 6.62 -13.41
CA ALA A 13 16.32 8.00 -12.93
C ALA A 13 16.12 9.01 -14.08
N LYS A 14 16.72 8.74 -15.26
CA LYS A 14 16.52 9.56 -16.46
C LYS A 14 15.10 9.45 -17.01
N GLU A 15 14.51 8.26 -17.01
CA GLU A 15 13.11 8.02 -17.42
C GLU A 15 12.12 8.79 -16.52
N GLU A 16 12.36 8.80 -15.21
CA GLU A 16 11.57 9.56 -14.24
C GLU A 16 11.89 11.06 -14.22
N GLY A 17 12.94 11.50 -14.93
CA GLY A 17 13.34 12.90 -14.99
C GLY A 17 13.93 13.46 -13.69
N ILE A 18 14.51 12.60 -12.84
CA ILE A 18 15.08 12.95 -11.53
C ILE A 18 16.57 12.58 -11.44
N SER A 19 17.26 13.11 -10.44
CA SER A 19 18.65 12.72 -10.17
C SER A 19 18.72 11.30 -9.59
N ILE A 20 19.86 10.62 -9.77
CA ILE A 20 20.13 9.30 -9.17
C ILE A 20 19.92 9.32 -7.65
N ASN A 21 20.31 10.40 -6.96
CA ASN A 21 20.14 10.52 -5.52
C ASN A 21 18.66 10.61 -5.11
N GLN A 22 17.84 11.32 -5.89
CA GLN A 22 16.40 11.40 -5.68
C GLN A 22 15.74 10.04 -5.96
N PHE A 23 16.14 9.35 -7.03
CA PHE A 23 15.67 8.01 -7.35
C PHE A 23 15.95 7.03 -6.21
N ILE A 24 17.19 6.97 -5.73
CA ILE A 24 17.57 6.12 -4.59
C ILE A 24 16.76 6.48 -3.34
N SER A 25 16.58 7.78 -3.07
CA SER A 25 15.82 8.25 -1.91
C SER A 25 14.34 7.85 -2.01
N SER A 26 13.73 7.94 -3.20
CA SER A 26 12.35 7.49 -3.45
C SER A 26 12.22 5.98 -3.25
N ALA A 27 13.12 5.19 -3.87
CA ALA A 27 13.12 3.74 -3.75
C ALA A 27 13.25 3.28 -2.28
N VAL A 28 14.10 3.94 -1.49
CA VAL A 28 14.23 3.67 -0.05
C VAL A 28 12.94 4.04 0.69
N ALA A 29 12.35 5.20 0.42
CA ALA A 29 11.11 5.64 1.03
C ALA A 29 9.93 4.70 0.69
N GLU A 30 9.83 4.23 -0.55
CA GLU A 30 8.84 3.27 -1.00
C GLU A 30 9.00 1.92 -0.30
N LYS A 31 10.24 1.40 -0.22
CA LYS A 31 10.52 0.16 0.52
C LYS A 31 10.15 0.28 2.00
N MET A 32 10.48 1.42 2.62
CA MET A 32 10.10 1.69 4.00
C MET A 32 8.57 1.75 4.17
N SER A 33 7.87 2.45 3.27
CA SER A 33 6.41 2.56 3.27
C SER A 33 5.74 1.18 3.18
N ALA A 34 6.23 0.32 2.28
CA ALA A 34 5.74 -1.04 2.14
C ALA A 34 5.94 -1.87 3.42
N LEU A 35 7.15 -1.86 4.00
CA LEU A 35 7.46 -2.62 5.22
C LEU A 35 6.68 -2.12 6.44
N LEU A 36 6.55 -0.80 6.59
CA LEU A 36 5.76 -0.20 7.68
C LEU A 36 4.27 -0.51 7.54
N THR A 37 3.75 -0.47 6.31
CA THR A 37 2.35 -0.82 6.01
C THR A 37 2.07 -2.28 6.32
N GLU A 38 2.92 -3.20 5.87
CA GLU A 38 2.83 -4.63 6.21
C GLU A 38 2.80 -4.82 7.73
N LYS A 39 3.78 -4.24 8.44
CA LYS A 39 3.84 -4.33 9.90
C LYS A 39 2.57 -3.80 10.56
N TYR A 40 2.04 -2.66 10.11
CA TYR A 40 0.80 -2.10 10.63
C TYR A 40 -0.39 -3.04 10.40
N LEU A 41 -0.56 -3.56 9.18
CA LEU A 41 -1.67 -4.46 8.84
C LEU A 41 -1.61 -5.76 9.64
N VAL A 42 -0.42 -6.35 9.81
CA VAL A 42 -0.23 -7.56 10.64
C VAL A 42 -0.62 -7.29 12.10
N GLN A 43 -0.20 -6.15 12.66
CA GLN A 43 -0.54 -5.80 14.04
C GLN A 43 -2.03 -5.48 14.21
N LYS A 44 -2.66 -4.87 13.21
CA LYS A 44 -4.11 -4.61 13.18
C LYS A 44 -4.89 -5.92 13.08
N ALA A 45 -4.46 -6.84 12.21
CA ALA A 45 -5.09 -8.14 12.01
C ALA A 45 -5.13 -8.98 13.29
N LYS A 46 -4.07 -8.94 14.11
CA LYS A 46 -4.03 -9.60 15.43
C LYS A 46 -5.13 -9.14 16.40
N ARG A 47 -5.64 -7.91 16.23
CA ARG A 47 -6.72 -7.34 17.04
C ARG A 47 -8.09 -7.54 16.38
N GLY A 48 -8.12 -8.05 15.14
CA GLY A 48 -9.35 -8.30 14.40
C GLY A 48 -10.04 -9.57 14.87
N SER A 49 -11.38 -9.56 14.83
CA SER A 49 -12.22 -10.71 15.14
C SER A 49 -13.28 -10.85 14.06
N ARG A 50 -13.24 -11.96 13.31
CA ARG A 50 -14.26 -12.26 12.30
C ARG A 50 -15.64 -12.36 12.92
N LYS A 51 -15.75 -12.94 14.11
CA LYS A 51 -17.01 -13.03 14.86
C LYS A 51 -17.57 -11.64 15.16
N SER A 52 -16.76 -10.77 15.74
CA SER A 52 -17.18 -9.40 16.10
C SER A 52 -17.55 -8.58 14.86
N PHE A 53 -16.85 -8.79 13.74
CA PHE A 53 -17.20 -8.19 12.46
C PHE A 53 -18.60 -8.64 12.00
N LEU A 54 -18.87 -9.95 11.98
CA LEU A 54 -20.18 -10.49 11.57
C LEU A 54 -21.31 -10.06 12.53
N GLU A 55 -21.05 -10.02 13.83
CA GLU A 55 -21.99 -9.50 14.83
C GLU A 55 -22.31 -8.02 14.61
N ALA A 56 -21.32 -7.20 14.21
CA ALA A 56 -21.55 -5.81 13.86
C ALA A 56 -22.36 -5.68 12.56
N MET A 57 -22.03 -6.46 11.53
CA MET A 57 -22.76 -6.49 10.26
C MET A 57 -24.22 -6.92 10.43
N GLY A 58 -24.50 -7.89 11.31
CA GLY A 58 -25.87 -8.34 11.59
C GLY A 58 -26.75 -7.31 12.30
N LYS A 59 -26.21 -6.18 12.75
CA LYS A 59 -26.98 -5.06 13.30
C LYS A 59 -27.49 -4.10 12.22
N VAL A 60 -26.95 -4.19 11.00
CA VAL A 60 -27.39 -3.36 9.87
C VAL A 60 -28.76 -3.87 9.44
N GLN A 61 -29.70 -2.95 9.22
CA GLN A 61 -31.02 -3.28 8.71
C GLN A 61 -30.90 -3.86 7.30
N ASP A 62 -31.59 -4.97 7.05
CA ASP A 62 -31.72 -5.55 5.72
C ASP A 62 -32.76 -4.75 4.93
N SER A 63 -32.33 -3.64 4.34
CA SER A 63 -33.14 -2.76 3.50
C SER A 63 -32.44 -2.48 2.19
N GLU A 64 -33.20 -2.08 1.17
CA GLU A 64 -32.60 -1.61 -0.08
C GLU A 64 -31.64 -0.44 0.16
N SER A 65 -30.59 -0.38 -0.67
CA SER A 65 -29.69 0.76 -0.71
C SER A 65 -30.47 2.02 -1.15
N ALA A 66 -30.05 3.18 -0.65
CA ALA A 66 -30.60 4.45 -1.09
C ALA A 66 -30.44 4.61 -2.62
N ASP A 67 -31.35 5.33 -3.26
CA ASP A 67 -31.32 5.49 -4.72
C ASP A 67 -30.01 6.12 -5.23
N GLU A 68 -29.39 6.96 -4.42
CA GLU A 68 -28.09 7.59 -4.66
C GLU A 68 -26.88 6.65 -4.50
N ASP A 69 -27.06 5.52 -3.82
CA ASP A 69 -26.05 4.47 -3.63
C ASP A 69 -26.22 3.30 -4.63
N LYS A 70 -27.20 3.38 -5.54
CA LYS A 70 -27.39 2.37 -6.60
C LYS A 70 -26.33 2.56 -7.69
N LEU A 71 -25.62 1.48 -8.03
CA LEU A 71 -24.57 1.43 -9.09
C LEU A 71 -25.16 1.39 -10.49
#